data_AF-C0GCF8-F1
#
_entry.id   AF-C0GCF8-F1
#
_cell.length_a   1.000
_cell.length_b   1.000
_cell.length_c   1.000
_cell.angle_alpha   90.00
_cell.angle_beta   90.00
_cell.angle_gamma   90.00
#
_symmetry.space_group_name_H-M   'P 1'
#
loop_
_entity.id
_entity.type
_entity.pdbx_description
1 polymer ?
#
loop_
_entity_poly.entity_id
_entity_poly.type
_entity_poly.pdbx_seq_one_letter_code
_entity_poly.pdbx_strand_id
1 'polypeptide(L)'
;MRKDLKVFGVSALLLVFLLGFFLQAPAAFGYPAEWRGNADPFGVTEQEQQEPMQMVLENESKYDFTETVERFKQNVEDAGWSVVGVYDYKEILAEKGYDILDIEIIALCSGEYSAQILQGDHERMVSPLMPCTIAIYEKSNGNTYIARLNSGVMAAPFGGVVAEVMEAVAEETEAMVQDLIK
;
A
#
# COMPACT_ATOMS: atom_id res chain seq x y z
N MET A 1 -54.03 -13.14 49.57
CA MET A 1 -53.83 -11.81 50.22
C MET A 1 -52.53 -11.25 49.64
N ARG A 2 -52.52 -10.49 48.53
CA ARG A 2 -52.69 -9.02 48.43
C ARG A 2 -52.18 -8.25 49.65
N LYS A 3 -51.11 -7.47 49.44
CA LYS A 3 -51.04 -5.99 49.48
C LYS A 3 -49.58 -5.56 49.22
N ASP A 4 -49.27 -5.03 48.04
CA ASP A 4 -49.22 -3.58 47.71
C ASP A 4 -47.80 -3.01 47.93
N LEU A 5 -46.96 -3.04 46.89
CA LEU A 5 -45.79 -2.18 46.81
C LEU A 5 -46.07 -1.06 45.82
N LYS A 6 -46.01 0.16 46.35
CA LYS A 6 -46.43 1.41 45.72
C LYS A 6 -45.61 1.71 44.46
N VAL A 7 -46.34 1.94 43.39
CA VAL A 7 -45.90 2.59 42.15
C VAL A 7 -45.51 4.03 42.48
N PHE A 8 -44.22 4.34 42.45
CA PHE A 8 -43.74 5.72 42.35
C PHE A 8 -43.41 6.00 40.89
N GLY A 9 -44.19 6.91 40.30
CA GLY A 9 -44.02 7.34 38.93
C GLY A 9 -42.63 7.95 38.72
N VAL A 10 -41.84 7.31 37.88
CA VAL A 10 -40.68 7.94 37.27
C VAL A 10 -41.17 8.49 35.94
N SER A 11 -41.21 9.82 35.92
CA SER A 11 -41.60 10.71 34.84
C SER A 11 -41.18 10.23 33.45
N ALA A 12 -42.11 10.34 32.49
CA ALA A 12 -41.98 10.01 31.07
C ALA A 12 -40.91 10.81 30.29
N LEU A 13 -39.94 11.43 30.98
CA LEU A 13 -38.84 12.21 30.39
C LEU A 13 -37.51 11.47 30.32
N LEU A 14 -37.33 10.35 31.05
CA LEU A 14 -36.03 9.64 31.09
C LEU A 14 -35.85 8.56 30.00
N LEU A 15 -36.92 8.19 29.29
CA LEU A 15 -36.88 7.16 28.23
C LEU A 15 -36.50 7.72 26.85
N VAL A 16 -36.39 9.05 26.71
CA VAL A 16 -35.96 9.70 25.45
C VAL A 16 -34.43 9.81 25.36
N PHE A 17 -33.71 9.74 26.49
CA PHE A 17 -32.24 9.91 26.50
C PHE A 17 -31.45 8.61 26.27
N LEU A 18 -32.05 7.42 26.47
CA LEU A 18 -31.37 6.13 26.27
C LEU A 18 -31.53 5.54 24.84
N LEU A 19 -32.32 6.18 23.98
CA LEU A 19 -32.48 5.78 22.56
C LEU A 19 -31.80 6.76 21.58
N GLY A 20 -31.16 7.83 22.07
CA GLY A 20 -30.63 8.90 21.22
C GLY A 20 -29.11 8.93 21.02
N PHE A 21 -28.33 8.06 21.67
CA PHE A 21 -26.86 8.17 21.71
C PHE A 21 -26.10 7.05 20.97
N PHE A 22 -26.81 6.16 20.25
CA PHE A 22 -26.21 5.07 19.46
C PHE A 22 -26.25 5.30 17.94
N LEU A 23 -26.52 6.53 17.50
CA LEU A 23 -26.72 6.88 16.09
C LEU A 23 -25.85 8.05 15.62
N GLN A 24 -24.67 8.20 16.21
CA GLN A 24 -23.58 8.94 15.57
C GLN A 24 -22.48 7.93 15.24
N ALA A 25 -22.69 7.24 14.11
CA ALA A 25 -21.58 6.75 13.31
C ALA A 25 -20.60 7.92 13.13
N PRO A 26 -19.28 7.72 13.33
CA PRO A 26 -18.32 8.76 13.05
C PRO A 26 -18.53 9.18 11.59
N ALA A 27 -18.65 10.48 11.39
CA ALA A 27 -18.83 11.08 10.08
C ALA A 27 -17.84 10.43 9.11
N ALA A 28 -18.39 9.61 8.21
CA ALA A 28 -17.64 9.12 7.07
C ALA A 28 -17.01 10.34 6.42
N PHE A 29 -15.68 10.35 6.42
CA PHE A 29 -14.89 11.25 5.59
C PHE A 29 -15.59 11.31 4.23
N GLY A 30 -15.98 12.51 3.80
CA GLY A 30 -16.99 12.70 2.77
C GLY A 30 -16.63 12.06 1.43
N TYR A 31 -16.94 10.79 1.27
CA TYR A 31 -16.96 10.12 -0.01
C TYR A 31 -18.28 10.49 -0.70
N PRO A 32 -18.22 10.84 -2.00
CA PRO A 32 -19.41 11.25 -2.72
C PRO A 32 -20.39 10.07 -2.86
N ALA A 33 -21.68 10.38 -3.09
CA ALA A 33 -22.78 9.44 -2.83
C ALA A 33 -22.72 8.17 -3.72
N GLU A 34 -22.11 8.28 -4.89
CA GLU A 34 -21.88 7.22 -5.86
C GLU A 34 -20.98 6.07 -5.35
N TRP A 35 -20.18 6.32 -4.31
CA TRP A 35 -19.33 5.31 -3.67
C TRP A 35 -20.07 4.45 -2.64
N ARG A 36 -21.29 4.83 -2.25
CA ARG A 36 -22.06 4.11 -1.24
C ARG A 36 -22.98 3.09 -1.91
N GLY A 37 -22.59 1.82 -1.87
CA GLY A 37 -23.46 0.69 -2.21
C GLY A 37 -23.37 0.20 -3.66
N ASN A 38 -22.39 0.64 -4.44
CA ASN A 38 -22.02 -0.03 -5.68
C ASN A 38 -20.94 -1.09 -5.38
N ALA A 39 -21.09 -2.31 -5.92
CA ALA A 39 -20.11 -3.40 -5.73
C ALA A 39 -18.80 -3.14 -6.50
N ASP A 40 -18.84 -2.28 -7.53
CA ASP A 40 -17.66 -1.72 -8.19
C ASP A 40 -17.98 -0.27 -8.64
N PRO A 41 -17.74 0.73 -7.78
CA PRO A 41 -17.92 2.14 -8.13
C PRO A 41 -16.89 2.68 -9.13
N PHE A 42 -15.81 1.95 -9.39
CA PHE A 42 -14.76 2.33 -10.32
C PHE A 42 -14.99 1.81 -11.73
N GLY A 43 -15.87 0.80 -11.90
CA GLY A 43 -16.18 0.21 -13.19
C GLY A 43 -14.92 -0.27 -13.90
N VAL A 44 -14.05 -0.99 -13.17
CA VAL A 44 -12.76 -1.45 -13.69
C VAL A 44 -13.04 -2.59 -14.67
N THR A 45 -13.38 -2.21 -15.91
CA THR A 45 -13.45 -3.15 -17.02
C THR A 45 -12.02 -3.49 -17.43
N GLU A 46 -11.62 -4.77 -17.39
CA GLU A 46 -10.40 -5.26 -18.02
C GLU A 46 -10.38 -4.82 -19.50
N GLN A 47 -9.65 -3.75 -19.81
CA GLN A 47 -9.39 -3.33 -21.19
C GLN A 47 -7.93 -2.90 -21.36
N GLU A 48 -7.24 -3.75 -22.12
CA GLU A 48 -6.11 -3.56 -23.04
C GLU A 48 -4.83 -2.86 -22.55
N GLN A 49 -3.78 -3.68 -22.48
CA GLN A 49 -2.37 -3.36 -22.35
C GLN A 49 -1.97 -2.17 -23.24
N GLN A 50 -1.58 -1.07 -22.61
CA GLN A 50 -1.03 0.09 -23.29
C GLN A 50 0.41 0.32 -22.82
N GLU A 51 1.36 -0.17 -23.61
CA GLU A 51 2.78 0.16 -23.49
C GLU A 51 3.03 1.59 -24.00
N PRO A 52 3.87 2.38 -23.31
CA PRO A 52 5.20 1.93 -22.90
C PRO A 52 5.40 1.91 -21.38
N MET A 53 5.37 0.71 -20.77
CA MET A 53 5.92 0.39 -19.44
C MET A 53 7.46 0.49 -19.46
N GLN A 54 8.01 1.59 -19.95
CA GLN A 54 9.44 1.86 -19.83
C GLN A 54 9.80 2.19 -18.37
N MET A 55 8.86 2.73 -17.58
CA MET A 55 9.12 3.23 -16.22
C MET A 55 8.80 2.24 -15.09
N VAL A 56 7.98 1.21 -15.34
CA VAL A 56 7.56 0.23 -14.33
C VAL A 56 7.84 -1.16 -14.90
N LEU A 57 8.50 -2.00 -14.10
CA LEU A 57 8.67 -3.42 -14.39
C LEU A 57 7.65 -4.19 -13.55
N GLU A 58 6.92 -5.09 -14.19
CA GLU A 58 6.01 -6.02 -13.52
C GLU A 58 6.34 -7.44 -13.99
N ASN A 59 6.54 -8.36 -13.05
CA ASN A 59 6.79 -9.75 -13.35
C ASN A 59 5.93 -10.65 -12.45
N GLU A 60 5.52 -11.80 -12.98
CA GLU A 60 4.83 -12.82 -12.20
C GLU A 60 5.82 -13.53 -11.27
N SER A 61 5.42 -13.75 -10.02
CA SER A 61 6.19 -14.50 -9.04
C SER A 61 6.09 -16.00 -9.29
N LYS A 62 7.15 -16.74 -8.95
CA LYS A 62 7.17 -18.21 -8.88
C LYS A 62 6.37 -18.76 -7.69
N TYR A 63 6.08 -17.92 -6.70
CA TYR A 63 5.49 -18.28 -5.40
C TYR A 63 4.14 -17.58 -5.19
N ASP A 64 3.41 -17.99 -4.15
CA ASP A 64 2.19 -17.30 -3.71
C ASP A 64 2.50 -15.97 -3.00
N PHE A 65 1.45 -15.23 -2.64
CA PHE A 65 1.58 -13.88 -2.08
C PHE A 65 2.43 -13.85 -0.80
N THR A 66 2.09 -14.70 0.17
CA THR A 66 2.76 -14.70 1.48
C THR A 66 4.21 -15.13 1.34
N GLU A 67 4.47 -16.21 0.59
CA GLU A 67 5.82 -16.70 0.38
C GLU A 67 6.68 -15.71 -0.42
N THR A 68 6.11 -15.03 -1.41
CA THR A 68 6.82 -13.99 -2.17
C THR A 68 7.23 -12.83 -1.27
N VAL A 69 6.31 -12.35 -0.42
CA VAL A 69 6.58 -11.25 0.54
C VAL A 69 7.69 -11.63 1.52
N GLU A 70 7.63 -12.82 2.12
CA GLU A 70 8.62 -13.27 3.10
C GLU A 70 10.01 -13.43 2.47
N ARG A 71 10.08 -14.10 1.31
CA ARG A 71 11.35 -14.28 0.58
C ARG A 71 11.93 -12.95 0.13
N PHE A 72 11.10 -12.05 -0.37
CA PHE A 72 11.55 -10.73 -0.78
C PHE A 72 12.13 -9.93 0.40
N LYS A 73 11.46 -9.93 1.56
CA LYS A 73 11.98 -9.29 2.78
C LYS A 73 13.34 -9.89 3.20
N GLN A 74 13.51 -11.21 3.09
CA GLN A 74 14.80 -11.85 3.34
C GLN A 74 15.87 -11.42 2.32
N ASN A 75 15.55 -11.39 1.03
CA ASN A 75 16.49 -10.96 -0.01
C ASN A 75 16.98 -9.51 0.21
N VAL A 76 16.09 -8.63 0.68
CA VAL A 76 16.44 -7.24 1.05
C VAL A 76 17.46 -7.23 2.20
N GLU A 77 17.22 -8.01 3.24
CA GLU A 77 18.14 -8.11 4.39
C GLU A 77 19.50 -8.70 3.98
N ASP A 78 19.50 -9.76 3.17
CA ASP A 78 20.70 -10.43 2.67
C ASP A 78 21.53 -9.52 1.75
N ALA A 79 20.89 -8.62 1.02
CA ALA A 79 21.52 -7.57 0.24
C ALA A 79 22.06 -6.40 1.09
N GLY A 80 21.84 -6.40 2.41
CA GLY A 80 22.29 -5.35 3.32
C GLY A 80 21.41 -4.09 3.31
N TRP A 81 20.22 -4.18 2.72
CA TRP A 81 19.23 -3.10 2.72
C TRP A 81 18.30 -3.21 3.91
N SER A 82 17.54 -2.15 4.18
CA SER A 82 16.54 -2.14 5.25
C SER A 82 15.13 -1.97 4.69
N VAL A 83 14.19 -2.77 5.19
CA VAL A 83 12.76 -2.50 5.05
C VAL A 83 12.39 -1.39 6.04
N VAL A 84 12.03 -0.22 5.53
CA VAL A 84 11.70 0.96 6.35
C VAL A 84 10.19 1.15 6.53
N GLY A 85 9.39 0.45 5.73
CA GLY A 85 7.94 0.46 5.85
C GLY A 85 7.30 -0.65 5.04
N VAL A 86 6.16 -1.14 5.52
CA VAL A 86 5.28 -2.07 4.82
C VAL A 86 3.88 -1.46 4.88
N TYR A 87 3.26 -1.29 3.71
CA TYR A 87 1.91 -0.76 3.59
C TYR A 87 1.01 -1.88 3.06
N ASP A 88 0.27 -2.53 3.96
CA ASP A 88 -0.79 -3.46 3.58
C ASP A 88 -2.02 -2.66 3.14
N TYR A 89 -2.21 -2.57 1.82
CA TYR A 89 -3.29 -1.79 1.25
C TYR A 89 -4.65 -2.46 1.41
N LYS A 90 -4.69 -3.79 1.62
CA LYS A 90 -5.92 -4.49 1.90
C LYS A 90 -6.42 -4.12 3.29
N GLU A 91 -5.55 -4.13 4.30
CA GLU A 91 -5.90 -3.69 5.65
C GLU A 91 -6.31 -2.21 5.68
N ILE A 92 -5.49 -1.33 5.08
CA ILE A 92 -5.73 0.13 5.04
C ILE A 92 -7.08 0.47 4.39
N LEU A 93 -7.47 -0.26 3.34
CA LEU A 93 -8.71 0.01 2.61
C LEU A 93 -9.91 -0.71 3.23
N ALA A 94 -9.71 -1.84 3.90
CA ALA A 94 -10.74 -2.52 4.69
C ALA A 94 -11.29 -1.62 5.80
N GLU A 95 -10.43 -0.83 6.47
CA GLU A 95 -10.85 0.18 7.46
C GLU A 95 -11.82 1.23 6.88
N LYS A 96 -11.78 1.44 5.56
CA LYS A 96 -12.62 2.39 4.82
C LYS A 96 -13.81 1.72 4.13
N GLY A 97 -13.99 0.41 4.31
CA GLY A 97 -15.10 -0.36 3.76
C GLY A 97 -14.91 -0.83 2.32
N TYR A 98 -13.68 -0.84 1.82
CA TYR A 98 -13.35 -1.42 0.51
C TYR A 98 -12.75 -2.82 0.68
N ASP A 99 -13.10 -3.73 -0.22
CA ASP A 99 -12.55 -5.09 -0.29
C ASP A 99 -11.74 -5.23 -1.58
N ILE A 100 -10.47 -5.60 -1.46
CA ILE A 100 -9.52 -5.73 -2.57
C ILE A 100 -8.67 -6.99 -2.38
N LEU A 101 -8.01 -7.43 -3.46
CA LEU A 101 -7.02 -8.50 -3.40
C LEU A 101 -5.79 -8.09 -2.59
N ASP A 102 -4.99 -9.07 -2.17
CA ASP A 102 -3.80 -8.83 -1.36
C ASP A 102 -2.79 -7.93 -2.10
N ILE A 103 -2.30 -6.91 -1.39
CA ILE A 103 -1.28 -6.00 -1.89
C ILE A 103 -0.47 -5.41 -0.72
N GLU A 104 0.84 -5.66 -0.74
CA GLU A 104 1.81 -5.00 0.12
C GLU A 104 2.74 -4.11 -0.71
N ILE A 105 2.86 -2.84 -0.32
CA ILE A 105 3.93 -1.96 -0.81
C ILE A 105 5.04 -1.93 0.22
N ILE A 106 6.23 -2.37 -0.16
CA ILE A 106 7.39 -2.52 0.71
C ILE A 106 8.39 -1.41 0.36
N ALA A 107 8.65 -0.54 1.33
CA ALA A 107 9.59 0.56 1.22
C ALA A 107 10.98 0.12 1.70
N LEU A 108 11.97 0.33 0.85
CA LEU A 108 13.36 -0.08 1.03
C LEU A 108 14.27 1.12 1.13
N CYS A 109 15.34 0.98 1.89
CA CYS A 109 16.37 1.99 2.01
C CYS A 109 17.76 1.35 2.04
N SER A 110 18.64 1.81 1.14
CA SER A 110 20.08 1.71 1.31
C SER A 110 20.57 2.98 2.01
N GLY A 111 21.16 2.81 3.19
CA GLY A 111 21.73 3.93 3.94
C GLY A 111 22.86 4.63 3.19
N GLU A 112 23.65 3.86 2.42
CA GLU A 112 24.74 4.37 1.61
C GLU A 112 24.23 5.24 0.45
N TYR A 113 23.33 4.70 -0.39
CA TYR A 113 22.77 5.44 -1.52
C TYR A 113 21.97 6.67 -1.10
N SER A 114 21.19 6.53 -0.03
CA SER A 114 20.42 7.65 0.51
C SER A 114 21.33 8.76 1.03
N ALA A 115 22.44 8.42 1.69
CA ALA A 115 23.40 9.41 2.16
C ALA A 115 24.10 10.13 0.98
N GLN A 116 24.49 9.39 -0.06
CA GLN A 116 25.14 9.98 -1.24
C GLN A 116 24.25 11.02 -1.94
N ILE A 117 22.96 10.73 -2.11
CA ILE A 117 22.00 11.68 -2.71
C ILE A 117 21.71 12.85 -1.77
N LEU A 118 21.37 12.59 -0.50
CA LEU A 118 20.80 13.61 0.39
C LEU A 118 21.85 14.56 1.02
N GLN A 119 23.14 14.25 0.88
CA GLN A 119 24.23 15.16 1.26
C GLN A 119 24.30 16.40 0.34
N GLY A 120 23.89 16.26 -0.93
CA GLY A 120 23.86 17.36 -1.89
C GLY A 120 22.56 18.18 -1.80
N ASP A 121 22.66 19.51 -1.70
CA ASP A 121 21.48 20.37 -1.62
C ASP A 121 20.65 20.36 -2.90
N HIS A 122 21.30 20.22 -4.06
CA HIS A 122 20.63 20.17 -5.35
C HIS A 122 19.95 18.80 -5.57
N GLU A 123 20.64 17.72 -5.20
CA GLU A 123 20.22 16.34 -5.40
C GLU A 123 19.02 15.96 -4.51
N ARG A 124 18.80 16.65 -3.39
CA ARG A 124 17.59 16.48 -2.55
C ARG A 124 16.28 16.59 -3.32
N MET A 125 16.26 17.22 -4.49
CA MET A 125 15.05 17.28 -5.33
C MET A 125 14.49 15.90 -5.72
N VAL A 126 15.30 14.83 -5.66
CA VAL A 126 14.84 13.45 -5.94
C VAL A 126 14.24 12.73 -4.74
N SER A 127 14.16 13.36 -3.57
CA SER A 127 13.55 12.75 -2.38
C SER A 127 12.10 12.26 -2.57
N PRO A 128 11.26 12.80 -3.46
CA PRO A 128 9.94 12.22 -3.73
C PRO A 128 9.98 10.82 -4.36
N LEU A 129 11.12 10.40 -4.89
CA LEU A 129 11.38 9.04 -5.40
C LEU A 129 11.99 8.13 -4.32
N MET A 130 12.12 8.62 -3.09
CA MET A 130 12.64 7.88 -1.93
C MET A 130 11.55 7.72 -0.87
N PRO A 131 11.48 6.58 -0.14
CA PRO A 131 12.27 5.36 -0.31
C PRO A 131 11.94 4.60 -1.61
N CYS A 132 12.82 3.70 -2.03
CA CYS A 132 12.52 2.80 -3.15
C CYS A 132 11.37 1.89 -2.76
N THR A 133 10.37 1.73 -3.62
CA THR A 133 9.20 0.90 -3.33
C THR A 133 9.09 -0.28 -4.29
N ILE A 134 8.76 -1.44 -3.73
CA ILE A 134 8.39 -2.66 -4.45
C ILE A 134 6.98 -3.03 -4.02
N ALA A 135 6.09 -3.25 -4.97
CA ALA A 135 4.74 -3.72 -4.71
C ALA A 135 4.65 -5.22 -5.01
N ILE A 136 4.10 -5.98 -4.08
CA ILE A 136 3.75 -7.39 -4.28
C ILE A 136 2.24 -7.48 -4.15
N TYR A 137 1.55 -8.10 -5.11
CA TYR A 137 0.09 -8.19 -5.11
C TYR A 137 -0.45 -9.36 -5.89
N GLU A 138 -1.69 -9.73 -5.60
CA GLU A 138 -2.45 -10.71 -6.38
C GLU A 138 -3.28 -10.03 -7.47
N LYS A 139 -3.43 -10.71 -8.62
CA LYS A 139 -4.41 -10.34 -9.65
C LYS A 139 -5.60 -11.30 -9.65
N SER A 140 -6.66 -10.94 -10.36
CA SER A 140 -7.89 -11.73 -10.53
C SER A 140 -7.67 -13.14 -11.10
N ASN A 141 -6.53 -13.38 -11.77
CA ASN A 141 -6.13 -14.69 -12.26
C ASN A 141 -5.60 -15.64 -11.16
N GLY A 142 -5.48 -15.16 -9.91
CA GLY A 142 -4.97 -15.93 -8.77
C GLY A 142 -3.44 -16.02 -8.70
N ASN A 143 -2.72 -15.26 -9.54
CA ASN A 143 -1.26 -15.22 -9.53
C ASN A 143 -0.74 -13.99 -8.77
N THR A 144 0.43 -14.15 -8.15
CA THR A 144 1.16 -13.07 -7.49
C THR A 144 2.10 -12.37 -8.46
N TYR A 145 2.18 -11.04 -8.38
CA TYR A 145 3.03 -10.19 -9.19
C TYR A 145 3.92 -9.32 -8.31
N ILE A 146 5.10 -9.01 -8.83
CA ILE A 146 6.05 -8.07 -8.25
C ILE A 146 6.21 -6.91 -9.22
N ALA A 147 5.85 -5.71 -8.77
CA ALA A 147 6.00 -4.47 -9.54
C ALA A 147 7.01 -3.52 -8.87
N ARG A 148 7.83 -2.88 -9.70
CA ARG A 148 8.91 -1.99 -9.27
C ARG A 148 9.19 -0.93 -10.31
N LEU A 149 9.81 0.16 -9.88
CA LEU A 149 10.30 1.17 -10.83
C LEU A 149 11.46 0.62 -11.65
N ASN A 150 11.45 0.93 -12.95
CA ASN A 150 12.62 0.76 -13.79
C ASN A 150 13.60 1.90 -13.50
N SER A 151 14.35 1.78 -12.41
CA SER A 151 15.25 2.83 -11.93
C SER A 151 16.31 3.21 -12.96
N GLY A 152 16.75 2.27 -13.81
CA GLY A 152 17.70 2.55 -14.91
C GLY A 152 17.12 3.48 -15.99
N VAL A 153 15.87 3.26 -16.40
CA VAL A 153 15.19 4.19 -17.33
C VAL A 153 14.88 5.51 -16.64
N MET A 154 14.48 5.47 -15.37
CA MET A 154 14.18 6.67 -14.58
C MET A 154 15.43 7.50 -14.26
N ALA A 155 16.63 6.91 -14.32
CA ALA A 155 17.90 7.61 -14.14
C ALA A 155 18.24 8.54 -15.31
N ALA A 156 17.82 8.20 -16.54
CA ALA A 156 18.21 8.89 -17.78
C ALA A 156 17.98 10.42 -17.82
N PRO A 157 16.88 11.00 -17.30
CA PRO A 157 16.72 12.46 -17.24
C PRO A 157 17.60 13.12 -16.17
N PHE A 158 18.11 12.36 -15.21
CA PHE A 158 19.04 12.84 -14.19
C PHE A 158 20.48 12.70 -14.71
N GLY A 159 21.37 13.52 -14.17
CA GLY A 159 22.80 13.46 -14.47
C GLY A 159 23.61 13.46 -13.19
N GLY A 160 24.91 13.18 -13.30
CA GLY A 160 25.82 13.15 -12.16
C GLY A 160 25.43 12.08 -11.14
N VAL A 161 25.60 12.41 -9.85
CA VAL A 161 25.45 11.48 -8.72
C VAL A 161 24.09 10.78 -8.70
N VAL A 162 23.01 11.48 -9.05
CA VAL A 162 21.66 10.89 -9.05
C VAL A 162 21.55 9.76 -10.07
N ALA A 163 22.06 9.95 -11.28
CA ALA A 163 22.00 8.92 -12.32
C ALA A 163 22.83 7.69 -11.93
N GLU A 164 24.06 7.92 -11.45
CA GLU A 164 24.96 6.85 -11.00
C GLU A 164 24.36 6.02 -9.86
N VAL A 165 23.77 6.69 -8.85
CA VAL A 165 23.12 6.01 -7.73
C VAL A 165 21.86 5.26 -8.18
N MET A 166 21.03 5.86 -9.05
CA MET A 166 19.81 5.19 -9.53
C MET A 166 20.10 3.97 -10.40
N GLU A 167 21.19 3.96 -11.17
CA GLU A 167 21.67 2.78 -11.91
C GLU A 167 22.09 1.65 -10.95
N ALA A 168 22.88 1.97 -9.92
CA ALA A 168 23.28 0.99 -8.91
C ALA A 168 22.09 0.43 -8.12
N VAL A 169 21.15 1.30 -7.74
CA VAL A 169 19.87 0.91 -7.14
C VAL A 169 19.07 -0.01 -8.07
N ALA A 170 19.06 0.24 -9.38
CA ALA A 170 18.38 -0.62 -10.35
C ALA A 170 18.98 -2.03 -10.35
N GLU A 171 20.31 -2.14 -10.38
CA GLU A 171 21.01 -3.44 -10.39
C GLU A 171 20.74 -4.23 -9.10
N GLU A 172 20.85 -3.60 -7.95
CA GLU A 172 20.66 -4.29 -6.66
C GLU A 172 19.21 -4.67 -6.40
N THR A 173 18.26 -3.77 -6.69
CA THR A 173 16.82 -4.10 -6.52
C THR A 173 16.36 -5.15 -7.50
N GLU A 174 16.94 -5.21 -8.71
CA GLU A 174 16.70 -6.30 -9.64
C GLU A 174 17.25 -7.61 -9.10
N ALA A 175 18.49 -7.62 -8.58
CA ALA A 175 19.07 -8.81 -7.97
C ALA A 175 18.22 -9.37 -6.81
N MET A 176 17.56 -8.51 -6.02
CA MET A 176 16.67 -8.92 -4.93
C MET A 176 15.39 -9.63 -5.39
N VAL A 177 14.98 -9.46 -6.65
CA VAL A 177 13.73 -10.06 -7.17
C VAL A 177 13.96 -11.19 -8.18
N GLN A 178 15.17 -11.30 -8.73
CA GLN A 178 15.50 -12.23 -9.82
C GLN A 178 15.17 -13.70 -9.53
N ASP A 179 15.39 -14.16 -8.30
CA ASP A 179 15.06 -15.54 -7.91
C ASP A 179 13.54 -15.74 -7.72
N LEU A 180 12.78 -14.67 -7.46
CA LEU A 180 11.33 -14.70 -7.24
C LEU A 180 10.53 -14.68 -8.55
N ILE A 181 11.03 -14.04 -9.60
CA ILE A 181 10.28 -13.81 -10.85
C ILE A 181 10.40 -14.96 -11.86
N LYS A 182 9.33 -15.23 -12.62
CA LYS A 182 9.26 -16.26 -13.67
C LYS A 182 10.05 -15.94 -14.94
#